data_AF-X0WJ09-F1
#
_entry.id   AF-X0WJ09-F1
#
_cell.length_a   1.000
_cell.length_b   1.000
_cell.length_c   1.000
_cell.angle_alpha   90.00
_cell.angle_beta   90.00
_cell.angle_gamma   90.00
#
_symmetry.space_group_name_H-M   'P 1'
#
loop_
_entity.id
_entity.type
_entity.pdbx_description
1 polymer ?
#
loop_
_entity_poly.entity_id
_entity_poly.type
_entity_poly.pdbx_seq_one_letter_code
_entity_poly.pdbx_strand_id
1 'polypeptide(L)'
;MRQATISAIFFLMALLVCVATARADTYMVVNAPVANMYYNPDDSSPLVSQAIYASPVKVVKKDGGYSLVKTNDNYKGWIKSSLLKPKSVKRTSHVAEITNLFAKIYQEKDTTQHKPLIMVPFSTRLQVLKIEQKRWIKVRLVDGRVGWLHKGDVTVDPRPLNMKQMLLLSRKFLGMPYQWAGVSTFGFDCSGYVQMLFREMG
;
A
#
# COMPACT_ATOMS: atom_id res chain seq x y z
N MET A 1 41.28 -4.25 65.03
CA MET A 1 40.61 -5.40 64.38
C MET A 1 39.65 -4.86 63.33
N ARG A 2 39.51 -5.63 62.24
CA ARG A 2 38.94 -5.29 60.92
C ARG A 2 37.46 -4.83 60.92
N GLN A 3 37.07 -4.28 59.76
CA GLN A 3 35.72 -3.92 59.25
C GLN A 3 35.45 -2.41 59.35
N ALA A 4 35.01 -1.67 58.32
CA ALA A 4 34.32 -2.04 57.10
C ALA A 4 34.69 -1.07 55.94
N THR A 5 35.41 -1.57 54.95
CA THR A 5 35.38 -1.06 53.58
C THR A 5 34.27 -1.81 52.83
N ILE A 6 33.63 -1.15 51.85
CA ILE A 6 32.57 -1.63 50.96
C ILE A 6 31.14 -1.28 51.45
N SER A 7 30.78 0.00 51.35
CA SER A 7 29.36 0.38 51.20
C SER A 7 29.24 1.73 50.48
N ALA A 8 29.87 1.85 49.31
CA ALA A 8 29.76 3.04 48.46
C ALA A 8 29.82 2.75 46.95
N ILE A 9 29.81 1.48 46.54
CA ILE A 9 29.99 1.08 45.12
C ILE A 9 28.77 0.33 44.55
N PHE A 10 27.74 0.07 45.35
CA PHE A 10 26.55 -0.69 44.91
C PHE A 10 25.27 0.15 44.69
N PHE A 11 25.39 1.47 44.60
CA PHE A 11 24.26 2.35 44.26
C PHE A 11 24.50 3.19 43.00
N LEU A 12 25.36 2.70 42.11
CA LEU A 12 25.61 3.31 40.80
C LEU A 12 25.52 2.26 39.66
N MET A 13 24.63 1.29 39.79
CA MET A 13 24.46 0.24 38.78
C MET A 13 23.00 -0.20 38.64
N ALA A 14 22.06 0.75 38.55
CA ALA A 14 20.67 0.44 38.21
C ALA A 14 19.91 1.59 37.52
N LEU A 15 20.60 2.57 36.94
CA LEU A 15 20.04 3.33 35.82
C LEU A 15 20.45 2.61 34.53
N LEU A 16 19.95 1.38 34.36
CA LEU A 16 19.79 0.83 33.03
C LEU A 16 18.70 1.69 32.39
N VAL A 17 19.12 2.78 31.76
CA VAL A 17 18.25 3.58 30.91
C VAL A 17 17.81 2.62 29.81
N CYS A 18 16.66 2.00 30.03
CA CYS A 18 15.88 1.37 28.99
C CYS A 18 15.39 2.53 28.11
N VAL A 19 16.30 3.07 27.29
CA VAL A 19 15.90 3.78 26.09
C VAL A 19 15.27 2.70 25.24
N ALA A 20 13.99 2.43 25.49
CA ALA A 20 13.13 1.87 24.47
C ALA A 20 13.23 2.86 23.31
N THR A 21 14.16 2.61 22.39
CA THR A 21 14.22 3.33 21.14
C THR A 21 12.87 3.08 20.51
N ALA A 22 11.97 4.07 20.59
CA ALA A 22 10.72 4.05 19.88
C ALA A 22 11.11 3.85 18.42
N ARG A 23 10.96 2.62 17.92
CA ARG A 23 11.35 2.27 16.57
C ARG A 23 10.44 3.10 15.68
N ALA A 24 11.00 4.12 15.03
CA ALA A 24 10.25 5.01 14.16
C ALA A 24 9.43 4.14 13.19
N ASP A 25 8.12 4.36 13.18
CA ASP A 25 7.20 3.59 12.37
C ASP A 25 7.64 3.67 10.90
N THR A 26 8.12 2.54 10.38
CA THR A 26 8.62 2.50 9.01
C THR A 26 7.45 2.27 8.07
N TYR A 27 6.94 3.37 7.51
CA TYR A 27 5.93 3.31 6.46
C TYR A 27 6.58 3.05 5.10
N MET A 28 6.11 1.99 4.46
CA MET A 28 6.47 1.61 3.09
C MET A 28 5.24 1.73 2.19
N VAL A 29 5.45 1.59 0.90
CA VAL A 29 4.39 1.47 -0.12
C VAL A 29 4.62 0.22 -0.96
N VAL A 30 3.53 -0.38 -1.41
CA VAL A 30 3.57 -1.56 -2.28
C VAL A 30 4.01 -1.18 -3.69
N ASN A 31 5.00 -1.91 -4.22
CA ASN A 31 5.61 -1.74 -5.53
C ASN A 31 5.37 -2.95 -6.45
N ALA A 32 4.14 -3.45 -6.45
CA ALA A 32 3.61 -4.43 -7.40
C ALA A 32 2.12 -4.12 -7.63
N PRO A 33 1.52 -4.51 -8.77
CA PRO A 33 0.08 -4.33 -9.00
C PRO A 33 -0.76 -4.84 -7.82
N VAL A 34 -0.40 -6.05 -7.36
CA VAL A 34 -0.94 -6.71 -6.18
C VAL A 34 0.22 -7.43 -5.48
N ALA A 35 0.29 -7.31 -4.15
CA ALA A 35 1.20 -8.05 -3.30
C ALA A 35 0.39 -8.95 -2.36
N ASN A 36 0.67 -10.25 -2.41
CA ASN A 36 0.09 -11.23 -1.50
C ASN A 36 0.59 -11.01 -0.07
N MET A 37 -0.33 -11.15 0.90
CA MET A 37 -0.03 -11.17 2.33
C MET A 37 -0.20 -12.59 2.86
N TYR A 38 0.86 -13.13 3.43
CA TYR A 38 0.93 -14.51 3.93
C TYR A 38 0.80 -14.56 5.46
N TYR A 39 0.31 -15.68 6.00
CA TYR A 39 0.24 -15.90 7.44
C TYR A 39 1.65 -16.02 8.09
N ASN A 40 2.57 -16.72 7.42
CA ASN A 40 3.98 -16.87 7.79
C ASN A 40 4.89 -16.25 6.70
N PRO A 41 6.18 -15.95 6.99
CA PRO A 41 7.13 -15.40 6.03
C PRO A 41 7.64 -16.45 5.04
N ASP A 42 6.72 -17.06 4.30
CA ASP A 42 6.98 -18.17 3.39
C ASP A 42 5.95 -18.19 2.25
N ASP A 43 6.38 -18.56 1.04
CA ASP A 43 5.53 -18.57 -0.16
C ASP A 43 4.52 -19.71 -0.17
N SER A 44 4.76 -20.79 0.58
CA SER A 44 3.80 -21.90 0.73
C SER A 44 2.77 -21.67 1.84
N SER A 45 2.95 -20.61 2.64
CA SER A 45 2.01 -20.23 3.69
C SER A 45 0.64 -19.87 3.11
N PRO A 46 -0.46 -20.11 3.85
CA PRO A 46 -1.77 -19.58 3.48
C PRO A 46 -1.76 -18.07 3.28
N LEU A 47 -2.51 -17.62 2.26
CA LEU A 47 -2.82 -16.21 2.05
C LEU A 47 -3.85 -15.74 3.07
N VAL A 48 -3.61 -14.56 3.64
CA VAL A 48 -4.51 -13.90 4.61
C VAL A 48 -5.16 -12.64 4.05
N SER A 49 -4.51 -11.98 3.09
CA SER A 49 -5.03 -10.79 2.39
C SER A 49 -4.12 -10.45 1.20
N GLN A 50 -4.33 -9.27 0.63
CA GLN A 50 -3.50 -8.67 -0.41
C GLN A 50 -3.37 -7.16 -0.15
N ALA A 51 -2.38 -6.53 -0.78
CA ALA A 51 -2.26 -5.07 -0.84
C ALA A 51 -1.97 -4.63 -2.27
N ILE A 52 -2.60 -3.55 -2.74
CA ILE A 52 -2.48 -3.07 -4.12
C ILE A 52 -1.38 -2.02 -4.25
N TYR A 53 -0.92 -1.80 -5.49
CA TYR A 53 0.10 -0.81 -5.82
C TYR A 53 -0.11 0.54 -5.14
N ALA A 54 1.00 1.16 -4.69
CA ALA A 54 1.02 2.44 -3.98
C ALA A 54 0.26 2.51 -2.65
N SER A 55 -0.37 1.41 -2.20
CA SER A 55 -1.00 1.36 -0.88
C SER A 55 0.08 1.48 0.21
N PRO A 56 -0.10 2.37 1.20
CA PRO A 56 0.82 2.48 2.30
C PRO A 56 0.63 1.32 3.27
N VAL A 57 1.75 0.82 3.81
CA VAL A 57 1.77 -0.22 4.83
C VAL A 57 2.78 0.13 5.90
N LYS A 58 2.47 -0.19 7.16
CA LYS A 58 3.40 -0.05 8.28
C LYS A 58 4.18 -1.35 8.45
N VAL A 59 5.50 -1.31 8.36
CA VAL A 59 6.34 -2.50 8.63
C VAL A 59 6.49 -2.66 10.13
N VAL A 60 6.07 -3.82 10.64
CA VAL A 60 6.15 -4.19 12.06
C VAL A 60 7.46 -4.89 12.37
N LYS A 61 7.82 -5.91 11.58
CA LYS A 61 9.10 -6.64 11.67
C LYS A 61 9.51 -7.21 10.32
N LYS A 62 10.75 -7.65 10.19
CA LYS A 62 11.30 -8.31 9.00
C LYS A 62 11.86 -9.68 9.38
N ASP A 63 11.73 -10.65 8.48
CA ASP A 63 12.22 -12.01 8.67
C ASP A 63 12.32 -12.72 7.31
N GLY A 64 13.40 -13.47 7.06
CA GLY A 64 13.52 -14.33 5.88
C GLY A 64 13.29 -13.67 4.51
N GLY A 65 13.56 -12.35 4.36
CA GLY A 65 13.24 -11.62 3.13
C GLY A 65 11.79 -11.12 3.04
N TYR A 66 10.95 -11.39 4.04
CA TYR A 66 9.60 -10.87 4.20
C TYR A 66 9.55 -9.76 5.24
N SER A 67 8.50 -8.95 5.16
CA SER A 67 8.15 -7.91 6.12
C SER A 67 6.74 -8.23 6.63
N LEU A 68 6.59 -8.39 7.94
CA LEU A 68 5.28 -8.39 8.56
C LEU A 68 4.76 -6.96 8.51
N VAL A 69 3.70 -6.74 7.76
CA VAL A 69 3.10 -5.42 7.59
C VAL A 69 1.77 -5.32 8.30
N LYS A 70 1.36 -4.09 8.56
CA LYS A 70 0.00 -3.71 8.93
C LYS A 70 -0.56 -2.74 7.89
N THR A 71 -1.67 -3.08 7.27
CA THR A 71 -2.40 -2.25 6.28
C THR A 71 -3.29 -1.23 7.00
N ASN A 72 -3.84 -0.25 6.26
CA ASN A 72 -4.65 0.84 6.83
C ASN A 72 -5.96 0.36 7.48
N ASP A 73 -6.51 -0.75 7.00
CA ASP A 73 -7.65 -1.48 7.55
C ASP A 73 -7.29 -2.34 8.77
N ASN A 74 -6.06 -2.21 9.29
CA ASN A 74 -5.49 -2.95 10.41
C ASN A 74 -5.17 -4.44 10.18
N TYR A 75 -5.35 -4.96 8.97
CA TYR A 75 -4.92 -6.33 8.64
C TYR A 75 -3.41 -6.48 8.80
N LYS A 76 -2.97 -7.69 9.20
CA LYS A 76 -1.57 -8.06 9.31
C LYS A 76 -1.27 -9.27 8.45
N GLY A 77 -0.08 -9.27 7.84
CA GLY A 77 0.43 -10.40 7.08
C GLY A 77 1.83 -10.12 6.56
N TRP A 78 2.51 -11.16 6.11
CA TRP A 78 3.85 -11.09 5.58
C TRP A 78 3.83 -10.79 4.10
N ILE A 79 4.59 -9.79 3.67
CA ILE A 79 4.81 -9.48 2.25
C ILE A 79 6.29 -9.62 1.95
N LYS A 80 6.65 -10.14 0.77
CA LYS A 80 8.05 -10.10 0.30
C LYS A 80 8.59 -8.69 0.37
N SER A 81 9.69 -8.48 1.09
CA SER A 81 10.28 -7.16 1.31
C SER A 81 10.73 -6.48 0.02
N SER A 82 11.05 -7.27 -1.02
CA SER A 82 11.38 -6.78 -2.36
C SER A 82 10.23 -6.05 -3.07
N LEU A 83 8.99 -6.32 -2.67
CA LEU A 83 7.78 -5.67 -3.19
C LEU A 83 7.46 -4.36 -2.45
N LEU A 84 8.28 -3.95 -1.49
CA LEU A 84 8.06 -2.73 -0.71
C LEU A 84 9.11 -1.67 -1.05
N LYS A 85 8.68 -0.41 -1.11
CA LYS A 85 9.56 0.74 -1.24
C LYS A 85 9.31 1.76 -0.13
N PRO A 86 10.33 2.53 0.30
CA PRO A 86 10.12 3.61 1.26
C PRO A 86 9.03 4.57 0.76
N LYS A 87 8.11 4.94 1.64
CA LYS A 87 7.09 5.93 1.29
C LYS A 87 7.75 7.28 1.06
N SER A 88 7.59 7.85 -0.14
CA SER A 88 8.06 9.20 -0.43
C SER A 88 7.34 10.22 0.46
N VAL A 89 8.09 11.13 1.07
CA VAL A 89 7.57 12.21 1.93
C VAL A 89 7.11 13.42 1.10
N LYS A 90 7.41 13.47 -0.21
CA LYS A 90 7.01 14.59 -1.07
C LYS A 90 5.49 14.62 -1.19
N ARG A 91 4.83 15.59 -0.54
CA ARG A 91 3.39 15.84 -0.70
C ARG A 91 3.13 16.60 -2.00
N THR A 92 2.07 16.24 -2.71
CA THR A 92 1.45 17.08 -3.74
C THR A 92 0.05 17.45 -3.27
N SER A 93 -0.52 18.46 -3.92
CA SER A 93 -1.90 18.89 -3.68
C SER A 93 -2.94 17.87 -4.16
N HIS A 94 -2.63 17.08 -5.19
CA HIS A 94 -3.61 16.22 -5.86
C HIS A 94 -3.22 14.74 -5.87
N VAL A 95 -4.25 13.89 -5.78
CA VAL A 95 -4.17 12.43 -5.89
C VAL A 95 -5.09 11.96 -7.02
N ALA A 96 -4.60 11.06 -7.87
CA ALA A 96 -5.42 10.38 -8.87
C ALA A 96 -5.74 8.96 -8.37
N GLU A 97 -7.02 8.63 -8.33
CA GLU A 97 -7.50 7.28 -8.04
C GLU A 97 -7.97 6.61 -9.32
N ILE A 98 -7.53 5.37 -9.54
CA ILE A 98 -7.99 4.56 -10.65
C ILE A 98 -9.45 4.17 -10.42
N THR A 99 -10.35 4.64 -11.27
CA THR A 99 -11.80 4.38 -11.19
C THR A 99 -12.29 3.42 -12.27
N ASN A 100 -11.45 3.10 -13.25
CA ASN A 100 -11.68 1.97 -14.15
C ASN A 100 -11.25 0.63 -13.53
N LEU A 101 -11.68 -0.51 -14.09
CA LEU A 101 -11.31 -1.82 -13.53
C LEU A 101 -9.78 -2.00 -13.49
N PHE A 102 -9.11 -1.53 -14.53
CA PHE A 102 -7.66 -1.47 -14.61
C PHE A 102 -7.25 -0.17 -15.30
N ALA A 103 -6.04 0.31 -15.00
CA ALA A 103 -5.40 1.37 -15.75
C ALA A 103 -3.96 0.99 -16.10
N LYS A 104 -3.54 1.37 -17.30
CA LYS A 104 -2.16 1.23 -17.76
C LYS A 104 -1.45 2.57 -17.61
N ILE A 105 -0.25 2.54 -17.03
CA ILE A 105 0.59 3.72 -16.88
C ILE A 105 1.72 3.64 -17.91
N TYR A 106 1.90 4.71 -18.69
CA TYR A 106 2.82 4.75 -19.81
C TYR A 106 4.04 5.63 -19.52
N GLN A 107 5.15 5.37 -20.19
CA GLN A 107 6.36 6.20 -20.10
C GLN A 107 6.16 7.55 -20.79
N GLU A 108 5.37 7.57 -21.85
CA GLU A 108 5.07 8.76 -22.63
C GLU A 108 3.56 8.90 -22.89
N LYS A 109 3.19 9.95 -23.63
CA LYS A 109 1.81 10.30 -23.96
C LYS A 109 1.28 9.54 -25.19
N ASP A 110 1.72 8.30 -25.33
CA ASP A 110 1.48 7.40 -26.45
C ASP A 110 1.29 5.97 -25.93
N THR A 111 0.41 5.20 -26.57
CA THR A 111 0.04 3.83 -26.15
C THR A 111 0.50 2.74 -27.12
N THR A 112 1.11 3.11 -28.26
CA THR A 112 1.47 2.19 -29.35
C THR A 112 2.97 1.98 -29.47
N GLN A 113 3.79 2.92 -29.00
CA GLN A 113 5.25 2.84 -29.13
C GLN A 113 5.91 1.86 -28.15
N HIS A 114 5.54 1.93 -26.88
CA HIS A 114 6.13 1.10 -25.83
C HIS A 114 5.06 0.43 -24.97
N LYS A 115 5.42 -0.74 -24.41
CA LYS A 115 4.58 -1.40 -23.41
C LYS A 115 4.34 -0.48 -22.20
N PRO A 116 3.20 -0.60 -21.51
CA PRO A 116 2.99 0.11 -20.25
C PRO A 116 4.11 -0.16 -19.24
N LEU A 117 4.45 0.84 -18.44
CA LEU A 117 5.34 0.70 -17.30
C LEU A 117 4.77 -0.26 -16.24
N ILE A 118 3.45 -0.17 -16.02
CA ILE A 118 2.69 -1.03 -15.11
C ILE A 118 1.19 -0.95 -15.45
N MET A 119 0.47 -2.04 -15.18
CA MET A 119 -0.99 -2.04 -15.12
C MET A 119 -1.42 -2.17 -13.66
N VAL A 120 -2.30 -1.30 -13.20
CA VAL A 120 -2.73 -1.19 -11.80
C VAL A 120 -4.23 -1.42 -11.66
N PRO A 121 -4.69 -2.00 -10.53
CA PRO A 121 -6.10 -2.27 -10.31
C PRO A 121 -6.87 -1.00 -9.91
N PHE A 122 -8.19 -1.09 -9.94
CA PHE A 122 -9.12 -0.13 -9.33
C PHE A 122 -8.70 0.27 -7.90
N SER A 123 -9.01 1.49 -7.47
CA SER A 123 -8.70 2.05 -6.14
C SER A 123 -7.18 2.28 -5.90
N THR A 124 -6.34 2.05 -6.91
CA THR A 124 -4.92 2.46 -6.84
C THR A 124 -4.84 3.99 -6.80
N ARG A 125 -4.14 4.54 -5.81
CA ARG A 125 -4.01 5.99 -5.61
C ARG A 125 -2.58 6.44 -5.87
N LEU A 126 -2.41 7.41 -6.77
CA LEU A 126 -1.11 7.91 -7.19
C LEU A 126 -1.00 9.42 -7.07
N GLN A 127 0.23 9.86 -6.84
CA GLN A 127 0.54 11.25 -6.71
C GLN A 127 0.48 11.96 -8.07
N VAL A 128 -0.33 13.02 -8.20
CA VAL A 128 -0.40 13.81 -9.42
C VAL A 128 0.70 14.87 -9.44
N LEU A 129 1.47 14.89 -10.53
CA LEU A 129 2.51 15.88 -10.79
C LEU A 129 2.04 17.01 -11.70
N LYS A 130 1.21 16.68 -12.69
CA LYS A 130 0.65 17.65 -13.62
C LYS A 130 -0.63 17.10 -14.25
N ILE A 131 -1.67 17.92 -14.28
CA ILE A 131 -2.88 17.66 -15.07
C ILE A 131 -2.73 18.44 -16.38
N GLU A 132 -2.65 17.75 -17.52
CA GLU A 132 -2.63 18.44 -18.82
C GLU A 132 -4.05 18.69 -19.32
N GLN A 133 -4.29 19.75 -20.09
CA GLN A 133 -5.65 20.11 -20.54
C GLN A 133 -6.31 19.02 -21.42
N LYS A 134 -5.53 18.24 -22.18
CA LYS A 134 -6.02 17.16 -23.05
C LYS A 134 -6.37 15.88 -22.25
N ARG A 135 -5.83 14.73 -22.64
CA ARG A 135 -6.24 13.39 -22.19
C ARG A 135 -5.33 12.75 -21.12
N TRP A 136 -4.26 13.44 -20.72
CA TRP A 136 -3.17 12.84 -19.94
C TRP A 136 -2.99 13.50 -18.57
N ILE A 137 -2.68 12.68 -17.57
CA ILE A 137 -2.26 13.09 -16.23
C ILE A 137 -0.87 12.51 -15.98
N LYS A 138 0.08 13.37 -15.59
CA LYS A 138 1.44 12.99 -15.20
C LYS A 138 1.42 12.61 -13.72
N VAL A 139 1.89 11.41 -13.39
CA VAL A 139 1.90 10.87 -12.02
C VAL A 139 3.29 10.39 -11.61
N ARG A 140 3.54 10.35 -10.30
CA ARG A 140 4.76 9.73 -9.74
C ARG A 140 4.49 8.27 -9.38
N LEU A 141 5.33 7.38 -9.88
CA LEU A 141 5.36 5.97 -9.49
C LEU A 141 6.10 5.79 -8.16
N VAL A 142 5.83 4.69 -7.47
CA VAL A 142 6.40 4.44 -6.13
C VAL A 142 7.92 4.20 -6.16
N ASP A 143 8.46 3.81 -7.31
CA ASP A 143 9.90 3.65 -7.53
C ASP A 143 10.60 4.96 -7.93
N GLY A 144 9.88 6.08 -7.96
CA GLY A 144 10.40 7.40 -8.28
C GLY A 144 10.33 7.77 -9.76
N ARG A 145 10.01 6.83 -10.65
CA ARG A 145 9.77 7.14 -12.07
C ARG A 145 8.53 8.03 -12.22
N VAL A 146 8.41 8.62 -13.40
CA VAL A 146 7.24 9.38 -13.80
C VAL A 146 6.52 8.63 -14.91
N GLY A 147 5.19 8.58 -14.82
CA GLY A 147 4.34 7.97 -15.82
C GLY A 147 3.15 8.84 -16.20
N TRP A 148 2.44 8.40 -17.24
CA TRP A 148 1.27 9.06 -17.79
C TRP A 148 0.06 8.15 -17.73
N LEU A 149 -1.05 8.69 -17.22
CA LEU A 149 -2.36 8.04 -17.12
C LEU A 149 -3.36 8.73 -18.04
N HIS A 150 -4.24 7.94 -18.65
CA HIS A 150 -5.40 8.49 -19.33
C HIS A 150 -6.40 9.06 -18.32
N LYS A 151 -6.91 10.26 -18.58
CA LYS A 151 -7.94 10.90 -17.74
C LYS A 151 -9.20 10.06 -17.58
N GLY A 152 -9.57 9.28 -18.59
CA GLY A 152 -10.77 8.44 -18.56
C GLY A 152 -10.67 7.25 -17.59
N ASP A 153 -9.47 6.90 -17.13
CA ASP A 153 -9.27 5.78 -16.21
C ASP A 153 -9.28 6.21 -14.74
N VAL A 154 -9.29 7.52 -14.45
CA VAL A 154 -9.04 8.05 -13.11
C VAL A 154 -9.98 9.18 -12.72
N THR A 155 -10.16 9.33 -11.42
CA THR A 155 -10.73 10.54 -10.80
C THR A 155 -9.62 11.24 -10.02
N VAL A 156 -9.46 12.54 -10.24
CA VAL A 156 -8.57 13.38 -9.42
C VAL A 156 -9.34 13.87 -8.20
N ASP A 157 -8.72 13.74 -7.03
CA ASP A 157 -9.27 14.09 -5.72
C ASP A 157 -10.69 13.51 -5.51
N PRO A 158 -10.79 12.18 -5.53
CA PRO A 158 -12.06 11.48 -5.37
C PRO A 158 -12.71 11.85 -4.05
N ARG A 159 -14.04 12.00 -4.09
CA ARG A 159 -14.87 12.24 -2.91
C ARG A 159 -15.49 10.92 -2.45
N PRO A 160 -15.69 10.73 -1.12
CA PRO A 160 -16.41 9.59 -0.60
C PRO A 160 -17.77 9.39 -1.28
N LEU A 161 -18.06 8.15 -1.65
CA LEU A 161 -19.32 7.77 -2.28
C LEU A 161 -20.46 7.68 -1.26
N ASN A 162 -21.66 8.07 -1.68
CA ASN A 162 -22.87 7.73 -0.94
C ASN A 162 -23.36 6.31 -1.27
N MET A 163 -24.34 5.80 -0.50
CA MET A 163 -24.89 4.45 -0.68
C MET A 163 -25.36 4.16 -2.11
N LYS A 164 -26.05 5.10 -2.77
CA LYS A 164 -26.54 4.92 -4.15
C LYS A 164 -25.38 4.79 -5.14
N GLN A 165 -24.35 5.62 -4.99
CA GLN A 165 -23.14 5.56 -5.83
C GLN A 165 -22.36 4.26 -5.61
N MET A 166 -22.22 3.82 -4.35
CA MET A 166 -21.58 2.55 -4.02
C MET A 166 -22.34 1.36 -4.64
N LEU A 167 -23.68 1.35 -4.59
CA LEU A 167 -24.49 0.31 -5.23
C LEU A 167 -24.38 0.29 -6.77
N LEU A 168 -24.10 1.43 -7.40
CA LEU A 168 -23.81 1.47 -8.84
C LEU A 168 -22.40 0.99 -9.14
N LEU A 169 -21.42 1.40 -8.32
CA LEU A 169 -20.04 0.94 -8.42
C LEU A 169 -19.94 -0.57 -8.24
N SER A 170 -20.67 -1.16 -7.28
CA SER A 170 -20.65 -2.59 -6.97
C SER A 170 -20.97 -3.45 -8.21
N ARG A 171 -21.95 -3.03 -9.03
CA ARG A 171 -22.33 -3.72 -10.26
C ARG A 171 -21.22 -3.74 -11.33
N LYS A 172 -20.25 -2.83 -11.27
CA LYS A 172 -19.11 -2.78 -12.20
C LYS A 172 -18.21 -4.01 -12.11
N PHE A 173 -18.23 -4.71 -10.98
CA PHE A 173 -17.39 -5.87 -10.73
C PHE A 173 -18.10 -7.21 -10.97
N LEU A 174 -19.30 -7.18 -11.59
CA LEU A 174 -19.97 -8.41 -12.01
C LEU A 174 -19.13 -9.14 -13.06
N GLY A 175 -18.94 -10.44 -12.87
CA GLY A 175 -18.11 -11.29 -13.72
C GLY A 175 -16.62 -11.33 -13.35
N MET A 176 -16.19 -10.55 -12.34
CA MET A 176 -14.82 -10.65 -11.84
C MET A 176 -14.61 -12.00 -11.14
N PRO A 177 -13.44 -12.66 -11.33
CA PRO A 177 -13.18 -13.95 -10.73
C PRO A 177 -13.10 -13.86 -9.21
N TYR A 178 -13.58 -14.90 -8.54
CA TYR A 178 -13.35 -15.08 -7.13
C TYR A 178 -11.88 -15.49 -6.90
N GLN A 179 -11.23 -14.86 -5.93
CA GLN A 179 -9.90 -15.25 -5.47
C GLN A 179 -9.86 -15.21 -3.95
N TRP A 180 -9.52 -16.33 -3.31
CA TRP A 180 -9.31 -16.38 -1.87
C TRP A 180 -8.27 -15.34 -1.42
N ALA A 181 -8.57 -14.59 -0.36
CA ALA A 181 -7.78 -13.46 0.14
C ALA A 181 -7.63 -12.29 -0.85
N GLY A 182 -8.48 -12.25 -1.90
CA GLY A 182 -8.44 -11.27 -2.97
C GLY A 182 -9.08 -9.94 -2.58
N VAL A 183 -8.39 -8.82 -2.85
CA VAL A 183 -8.86 -7.45 -2.51
C VAL A 183 -8.83 -6.47 -3.68
N SER A 184 -8.69 -6.97 -4.91
CA SER A 184 -8.48 -6.12 -6.09
C SER A 184 -9.24 -6.62 -7.31
N THR A 185 -9.24 -5.82 -8.37
CA THR A 185 -9.80 -6.23 -9.66
C THR A 185 -9.04 -7.37 -10.34
N PHE A 186 -7.93 -7.88 -9.80
CA PHE A 186 -7.40 -9.16 -10.29
C PHE A 186 -8.19 -10.37 -9.77
N GLY A 187 -8.97 -10.17 -8.70
CA GLY A 187 -9.81 -11.17 -8.07
C GLY A 187 -10.17 -10.72 -6.66
N PHE A 188 -11.44 -10.87 -6.30
CA PHE A 188 -11.93 -10.55 -4.96
C PHE A 188 -12.38 -11.82 -4.24
N ASP A 189 -12.20 -11.88 -2.92
CA ASP A 189 -13.07 -12.71 -2.08
C ASP A 189 -14.31 -11.93 -1.62
N CYS A 190 -15.19 -12.59 -0.87
CA CYS A 190 -16.42 -11.98 -0.38
C CYS A 190 -16.15 -10.77 0.53
N SER A 191 -15.15 -10.84 1.40
CA SER A 191 -14.83 -9.81 2.37
C SER A 191 -14.00 -8.67 1.77
N GLY A 192 -13.05 -8.98 0.91
CA GLY A 192 -12.21 -8.01 0.20
C GLY A 192 -13.03 -7.15 -0.77
N TYR A 193 -14.06 -7.73 -1.39
CA TYR A 193 -15.01 -6.98 -2.20
C TYR A 193 -15.80 -5.97 -1.37
N VAL A 194 -16.41 -6.41 -0.26
CA VAL A 194 -17.18 -5.52 0.63
C VAL A 194 -16.27 -4.45 1.22
N GLN A 195 -15.08 -4.82 1.70
CA GLN A 195 -14.11 -3.89 2.26
C GLN A 195 -13.71 -2.80 1.25
N MET A 196 -13.45 -3.17 0.00
CA MET A 196 -13.14 -2.21 -1.06
C MET A 196 -14.28 -1.22 -1.27
N LEU A 197 -15.54 -1.69 -1.35
CA LEU A 197 -16.69 -0.81 -1.53
C LEU A 197 -16.88 0.18 -0.38
N PHE A 198 -16.73 -0.27 0.86
CA PHE A 198 -16.82 0.61 2.04
C PHE A 198 -15.68 1.61 2.08
N ARG A 199 -14.46 1.22 1.68
CA ARG A 199 -13.33 2.16 1.57
C ARG A 199 -13.59 3.32 0.60
N GLU A 200 -14.35 3.08 -0.47
CA GLU A 200 -14.75 4.15 -1.40
C GLU A 200 -15.80 5.10 -0.79
N MET A 201 -16.46 4.72 0.31
CA MET A 201 -17.41 5.56 1.05
C MET A 201 -16.76 6.42 2.14
N GLY A 202 -15.44 6.37 2.31
CA GLY A 202 -14.68 7.12 3.34
C GLY A 202 -14.52 6.37 4.65
#